data_AF-A0A3B9ZLY2-F1
#
_entry.id   AF-A0A3B9ZLY2-F1
#
_cell.length_a   1.000
_cell.length_b   1.000
_cell.length_c   1.000
_cell.angle_alpha   90.00
_cell.angle_beta   90.00
_cell.angle_gamma   90.00
#
_symmetry.space_group_name_H-M   'P 1'
#
loop_
_entity.id
_entity.type
_entity.pdbx_description
1 polymer ?
#
loop_
_entity_poly.entity_id
_entity_poly.type
_entity_poly.pdbx_seq_one_letter_code
_entity_poly.pdbx_strand_id
1 'polypeptide(L)'
;MHQSFLSLKQSTLTHLNMTSYSESSAINNSAFNYLDLSKGGSPQRFKDYLDGKIKSDDTKYYREGSLVHLALLEAHKLVVADIIRPIDSITGVVDDVFESVMQATDEFTEVGELADYEQEINTAMTNKAYQTNWLLATRLAKVLELGKEYFKFLKRCTTETVLTTKEYALILACAASVRVDRFAKKLMLDSELGKGMEALNEQEIYFNISLPSEIKIPCKAKLDRLLLNHARKTFAVVDLKTTGKSVLDFPKSFFEYDYDRQIAFYAKAAKSLYPDYSLSGCYFVVVEKQGEFRTRAFTVDRKTIKHGLDKINKLLATYATCLSTGSFVYEPGYDDFYVIDLSMDRETALQEMGIDPYRQFYMGRKQTHKEEKEKQIK
;
A
#
# COMPACT_ATOMS: atom_id res chain seq x y z
N MET A 1 -29.42 24.68 -9.78
CA MET A 1 -28.13 24.10 -10.25
C MET A 1 -27.46 23.15 -9.27
N HIS A 2 -27.72 23.21 -7.95
CA HIS A 2 -27.12 22.25 -6.99
C HIS A 2 -27.89 20.92 -6.88
N GLN A 3 -29.22 20.93 -7.06
CA GLN A 3 -30.05 19.71 -7.04
C GLN A 3 -29.90 18.83 -8.29
N SER A 4 -29.52 19.41 -9.43
CA SER A 4 -29.34 18.69 -10.69
C SER A 4 -28.08 17.80 -10.73
N PHE A 5 -27.08 18.07 -9.88
CA PHE A 5 -25.88 17.22 -9.77
C PHE A 5 -26.09 16.00 -8.85
N LEU A 6 -26.99 16.09 -7.87
CA LEU A 6 -27.37 14.96 -7.01
C LEU A 6 -28.21 13.93 -7.78
N SER A 7 -29.08 14.40 -8.66
CA SER A 7 -29.93 13.54 -9.51
C SER A 7 -29.13 12.63 -10.46
N LEU A 8 -27.91 13.01 -10.86
CA LEU A 8 -27.05 12.20 -11.73
C LEU A 8 -26.25 11.13 -10.94
N LYS A 9 -26.08 11.29 -9.62
CA LYS A 9 -25.45 10.26 -8.77
C LYS A 9 -26.40 9.11 -8.44
N GLN A 10 -27.71 9.37 -8.45
CA GLN A 10 -28.71 8.40 -8.00
C GLN A 10 -29.21 7.44 -9.09
N SER A 11 -29.03 7.75 -10.38
CA SER A 11 -29.54 6.92 -11.47
C SER A 11 -28.53 5.92 -12.05
N THR A 12 -27.41 5.65 -11.39
CA THR A 12 -26.43 4.62 -11.82
C THR A 12 -26.04 3.62 -10.73
N LEU A 13 -26.63 3.71 -9.54
CA LEU A 13 -26.48 2.71 -8.47
C LEU A 13 -27.64 1.71 -8.53
N THR A 14 -27.80 1.04 -9.66
CA THR A 14 -28.57 -0.21 -9.72
C THR A 14 -27.77 -1.31 -9.03
N HIS A 15 -28.30 -1.79 -7.90
CA HIS A 15 -28.00 -3.06 -7.24
C HIS A 15 -26.91 -3.92 -7.89
N LEU A 16 -25.65 -3.65 -7.52
CA LEU A 16 -24.58 -4.63 -7.58
C LEU A 16 -24.30 -5.00 -6.12
N ASN A 17 -24.47 -6.28 -5.79
CA ASN A 17 -23.94 -6.87 -4.57
C ASN A 17 -22.52 -6.33 -4.36
N MET A 18 -22.34 -5.46 -3.37
CA MET A 18 -21.04 -4.87 -3.07
C MET A 18 -20.18 -5.93 -2.41
N THR A 19 -19.52 -6.73 -3.24
CA THR A 19 -18.32 -7.47 -2.85
C THR A 19 -17.34 -6.46 -2.26
N SER A 20 -16.80 -6.70 -1.07
CA SER A 20 -15.87 -5.75 -0.44
C SER A 20 -14.66 -5.49 -1.35
N TYR A 21 -13.98 -4.34 -1.25
CA TYR A 21 -12.81 -4.04 -2.10
C TYR A 21 -11.75 -5.14 -2.06
N SER A 22 -11.56 -5.76 -0.89
CA SER A 22 -10.71 -6.95 -0.71
C SER A 22 -11.19 -8.16 -1.51
N GLU A 23 -12.49 -8.39 -1.60
CA GLU A 23 -13.09 -9.55 -2.27
C GLU A 23 -13.22 -9.40 -3.79
N SER A 24 -13.14 -8.17 -4.33
CA SER A 24 -13.25 -7.94 -5.78
C SER A 24 -12.13 -8.65 -6.55
N SER A 25 -12.48 -9.38 -7.62
CA SER A 25 -11.51 -10.04 -8.53
C SER A 25 -10.78 -9.07 -9.48
N ALA A 26 -11.13 -7.78 -9.48
CA ALA A 26 -10.46 -6.78 -10.29
C ALA A 26 -8.99 -6.59 -9.85
N ILE A 27 -8.09 -6.39 -10.80
CA ILE A 27 -6.65 -6.30 -10.52
C ILE A 27 -6.24 -4.91 -10.00
N ASN A 28 -5.30 -4.88 -9.06
CA ASN A 28 -4.71 -3.64 -8.54
C ASN A 28 -3.27 -3.46 -9.06
N ASN A 29 -2.56 -2.41 -8.63
CA ASN A 29 -1.16 -2.19 -9.06
C ASN A 29 -0.22 -3.33 -8.66
N SER A 30 -0.40 -3.95 -7.48
CA SER A 30 0.48 -5.04 -7.05
C SER A 30 0.26 -6.32 -7.86
N ALA A 31 -0.92 -6.52 -8.46
CA ALA A 31 -1.18 -7.64 -9.35
C ALA A 31 -0.21 -7.70 -10.55
N PHE A 32 0.32 -6.56 -11.00
CA PHE A 32 1.33 -6.52 -12.06
C PHE A 32 2.65 -7.21 -11.67
N ASN A 33 2.95 -7.39 -10.38
CA ASN A 33 4.12 -8.17 -9.95
C ASN A 33 4.04 -9.64 -10.36
N TYR A 34 2.82 -10.20 -10.47
CA TYR A 34 2.64 -11.57 -10.95
C TYR A 34 2.92 -11.71 -12.45
N LEU A 35 2.99 -10.60 -13.18
CA LEU A 35 3.31 -10.54 -14.61
C LEU A 35 4.73 -10.04 -14.89
N ASP A 36 5.29 -9.24 -14.00
CA ASP A 36 6.60 -8.63 -14.13
C ASP A 36 7.73 -9.61 -13.81
N LEU A 37 8.48 -10.01 -14.85
CA LEU A 37 9.60 -10.95 -14.77
C LEU A 37 10.67 -10.51 -13.76
N SER A 38 10.94 -9.21 -13.66
CA SER A 38 11.92 -8.66 -12.69
C SER A 38 11.50 -8.84 -11.23
N LYS A 39 10.23 -9.19 -11.00
CA LYS A 39 9.62 -9.48 -9.69
C LYS A 39 9.31 -10.97 -9.51
N GLY A 40 9.81 -11.84 -10.39
CA GLY A 40 9.48 -13.27 -10.40
C GLY A 40 8.07 -13.56 -10.95
N GLY A 41 7.47 -12.61 -11.66
CA GLY A 41 6.23 -12.77 -12.40
C GLY A 41 6.41 -13.58 -13.68
N SER A 42 5.30 -13.97 -14.31
CA SER A 42 5.25 -14.52 -15.68
C SER A 42 3.81 -14.47 -16.20
N PRO A 43 3.57 -14.58 -17.52
CA PRO A 43 2.21 -14.64 -18.05
C PRO A 43 1.37 -15.78 -17.45
N GLN A 44 1.97 -16.96 -17.25
CA GLN A 44 1.33 -18.08 -16.57
C GLN A 44 1.00 -17.75 -15.12
N ARG A 45 1.95 -17.16 -14.37
CA ARG A 45 1.74 -16.80 -12.96
C ARG A 45 0.65 -15.74 -12.80
N PHE A 46 0.61 -14.74 -13.69
CA PHE A 46 -0.45 -13.75 -13.72
C PHE A 46 -1.81 -14.38 -14.06
N LYS A 47 -1.87 -15.31 -15.01
CA LYS A 47 -3.08 -16.08 -15.31
C LYS A 47 -3.54 -16.89 -14.09
N ASP A 48 -2.64 -17.58 -13.42
CA ASP A 48 -2.98 -18.38 -12.23
C ASP A 48 -3.46 -17.50 -11.06
N TYR A 49 -2.96 -16.27 -10.94
CA TYR A 49 -3.50 -15.26 -10.03
C TYR A 49 -4.93 -14.85 -10.41
N LEU A 50 -5.18 -14.54 -11.69
CA LEU A 50 -6.52 -14.19 -12.19
C LEU A 50 -7.53 -15.35 -12.05
N ASP A 51 -7.08 -16.59 -12.24
CA ASP A 51 -7.89 -17.81 -12.08
C ASP A 51 -8.11 -18.17 -10.59
N GLY A 52 -7.57 -17.39 -9.64
CA GLY A 52 -7.72 -17.61 -8.20
C GLY A 52 -6.88 -18.78 -7.65
N LYS A 53 -5.96 -19.35 -8.43
CA LYS A 53 -5.06 -20.43 -7.98
C LYS A 53 -3.93 -19.92 -7.10
N ILE A 54 -3.54 -18.66 -7.28
CA ILE A 54 -2.59 -17.96 -6.42
C ILE A 54 -3.40 -16.98 -5.58
N LYS A 55 -3.44 -17.20 -4.27
CA LYS A 55 -3.97 -16.19 -3.35
C LYS A 55 -3.00 -15.01 -3.31
N SER A 56 -3.51 -13.79 -3.24
CA SER A 56 -2.67 -12.62 -2.97
C SER A 56 -1.87 -12.91 -1.71
N ASP A 57 -0.56 -12.65 -1.79
CA ASP A 57 0.26 -12.50 -0.59
C ASP A 57 -0.19 -11.20 0.09
N ASP A 58 -1.40 -11.18 0.66
CA ASP A 58 -1.80 -10.20 1.68
C ASP A 58 -1.02 -10.54 2.95
N THR A 59 0.29 -10.42 2.79
CA THR A 59 1.31 -10.78 3.75
C THR A 59 1.31 -9.70 4.81
N LYS A 60 0.76 -10.02 5.98
CA LYS A 60 1.29 -9.79 7.36
C LYS A 60 2.15 -8.54 7.70
N TYR A 61 2.27 -7.52 6.85
CA TYR A 61 3.22 -6.41 6.92
C TYR A 61 2.55 -5.18 6.27
N TYR A 62 2.34 -4.01 6.87
CA TYR A 62 2.87 -3.35 8.05
C TYR A 62 1.71 -2.70 8.80
N ARG A 63 1.21 -3.34 9.88
CA ARG A 63 0.12 -2.80 10.72
C ARG A 63 0.35 -1.34 11.09
N GLU A 64 1.57 -1.03 11.52
CA GLU A 64 2.04 0.33 11.81
C GLU A 64 1.80 1.33 10.65
N GLY A 65 2.08 0.94 9.41
CA GLY A 65 1.90 1.79 8.24
C GLY A 65 0.41 2.04 7.97
N SER A 66 -0.39 0.96 7.97
CA SER A 66 -1.85 1.05 7.80
C SER A 66 -2.52 1.92 8.86
N LEU A 67 -2.06 1.81 10.11
CA LEU A 67 -2.54 2.66 11.22
C LEU A 67 -2.20 4.14 11.00
N VAL A 68 -1.01 4.45 10.49
CA VAL A 68 -0.64 5.84 10.15
C VAL A 68 -1.51 6.39 9.01
N HIS A 69 -1.83 5.58 7.99
CA HIS A 69 -2.77 5.97 6.93
C HIS A 69 -4.16 6.25 7.50
N LEU A 70 -4.71 5.29 8.24
CA LEU A 70 -6.01 5.40 8.89
C LEU A 70 -6.10 6.65 9.77
N ALA A 71 -5.07 6.93 10.57
CA ALA A 71 -5.03 8.09 11.45
C ALA A 71 -4.93 9.44 10.73
N LEU A 72 -4.29 9.50 9.57
CA LEU A 72 -4.12 10.74 8.82
C LEU A 72 -5.29 11.03 7.89
N LEU A 73 -5.88 9.99 7.29
CA LEU A 73 -6.85 10.10 6.21
C LEU A 73 -8.29 9.84 6.67
N GLU A 74 -8.47 8.95 7.64
CA GLU A 74 -9.78 8.50 8.11
C GLU A 74 -9.82 8.44 9.64
N ALA A 75 -9.28 9.46 10.31
CA ALA A 75 -9.16 9.50 11.78
C ALA A 75 -10.49 9.25 12.52
N HIS A 76 -11.62 9.59 11.89
CA HIS A 76 -12.96 9.34 12.42
C HIS A 76 -13.35 7.86 12.51
N LYS A 77 -12.65 6.98 11.76
CA LYS A 77 -12.80 5.51 11.85
C LYS A 77 -11.95 4.90 12.95
N LEU A 78 -11.03 5.67 13.54
CA LEU A 78 -10.32 5.23 14.74
C LEU A 78 -11.20 5.45 15.95
N VAL A 79 -11.64 4.37 16.56
CA VAL A 79 -12.06 4.41 17.95
C VAL A 79 -10.85 4.04 18.78
N VAL A 80 -10.35 5.02 19.56
CA VAL A 80 -9.32 4.75 20.55
C VAL A 80 -10.02 4.07 21.70
N ALA A 81 -9.84 2.76 21.82
CA ALA A 81 -10.25 2.05 23.01
C ALA A 81 -9.58 2.69 24.23
N ASP A 82 -10.32 2.87 25.33
CA ASP A 82 -9.77 3.30 26.64
C ASP A 82 -8.86 2.22 27.27
N ILE A 83 -8.48 1.21 26.50
CA ILE A 83 -7.63 0.10 26.92
C ILE A 83 -6.35 0.06 26.09
N ILE A 84 -5.25 -0.23 26.77
CA ILE A 84 -3.96 -0.45 26.13
C ILE A 84 -3.93 -1.89 25.60
N ARG A 85 -3.77 -2.08 24.29
CA ARG A 85 -3.55 -3.43 23.72
C ARG A 85 -2.26 -4.03 24.32
N PRO A 86 -2.27 -5.29 24.80
CA PRO A 86 -1.09 -5.97 25.32
C PRO A 86 -0.01 -6.16 24.25
N ILE A 87 1.18 -6.57 24.67
CA ILE A 87 2.25 -6.96 23.72
C ILE A 87 1.79 -8.10 22.79
N ASP A 88 2.35 -8.18 21.58
CA ASP A 88 1.87 -9.09 20.53
C ASP A 88 1.83 -10.56 20.95
N SER A 89 2.75 -11.01 21.81
CA SER A 89 2.78 -12.38 22.31
C SER A 89 1.61 -12.71 23.23
N ILE A 90 1.15 -11.76 24.05
CA ILE A 90 -0.04 -11.93 24.91
C ILE A 90 -1.29 -11.72 24.08
N THR A 91 -1.30 -10.71 23.22
CA THR A 91 -2.45 -10.46 22.36
C THR A 91 -2.78 -11.67 21.50
N GLY A 92 -1.78 -12.28 20.85
CA GLY A 92 -2.03 -13.47 20.05
C GLY A 92 -2.68 -14.58 20.88
N VAL A 93 -2.22 -14.82 22.11
CA VAL A 93 -2.82 -15.84 23.00
C VAL A 93 -4.28 -15.49 23.30
N VAL A 94 -4.57 -14.23 23.64
CA VAL A 94 -5.94 -13.79 23.96
C VAL A 94 -6.85 -13.81 22.73
N ASP A 95 -6.34 -13.48 21.54
CA ASP A 95 -7.06 -13.57 20.27
C ASP A 95 -7.45 -15.02 19.97
N ASP A 96 -6.52 -15.99 20.09
CA ASP A 96 -6.81 -17.42 19.88
C ASP A 96 -7.85 -17.94 20.89
N VAL A 97 -7.77 -17.52 22.15
CA VAL A 97 -8.76 -17.87 23.18
C VAL A 97 -10.13 -17.30 22.80
N PHE A 98 -10.19 -16.02 22.43
CA PHE A 98 -11.44 -15.37 22.04
C PHE A 98 -12.06 -16.02 20.80
N GLU A 99 -11.26 -16.32 19.77
CA GLU A 99 -11.72 -17.06 18.57
C GLU A 99 -12.25 -18.46 18.94
N SER A 100 -11.54 -19.20 19.80
CA SER A 100 -11.98 -20.51 20.26
C SER A 100 -13.31 -20.44 21.01
N VAL A 101 -13.50 -19.43 21.86
CA VAL A 101 -14.75 -19.21 22.59
C VAL A 101 -15.86 -18.82 21.62
N MET A 102 -15.61 -17.95 20.65
CA MET A 102 -16.57 -17.56 19.61
C MET A 102 -17.00 -18.69 18.69
N GLN A 103 -16.13 -19.68 18.44
CA GLN A 103 -16.53 -20.87 17.69
C GLN A 103 -17.43 -21.81 18.49
N ALA A 104 -17.41 -21.72 19.82
CA ALA A 104 -18.19 -22.56 20.72
C ALA A 104 -19.54 -21.95 21.12
N THR A 105 -19.79 -20.67 20.84
CA THR A 105 -21.01 -19.94 21.23
C THR A 105 -21.59 -19.16 20.04
N ASP A 106 -22.90 -19.26 19.79
CA ASP A 106 -23.56 -18.48 18.72
C ASP A 106 -23.89 -17.02 19.14
N GLU A 107 -23.76 -16.66 20.43
CA GLU A 107 -24.13 -15.33 20.95
C GLU A 107 -23.00 -14.64 21.76
N PHE A 108 -22.70 -13.37 21.43
CA PHE A 108 -21.70 -12.53 22.10
C PHE A 108 -21.97 -12.30 23.60
N THR A 109 -23.23 -12.41 24.03
CA THR A 109 -23.69 -12.13 25.41
C THR A 109 -23.38 -13.24 26.41
N GLU A 110 -22.99 -14.44 25.94
CA GLU A 110 -22.72 -15.60 26.79
C GLU A 110 -21.23 -15.79 27.14
N VAL A 111 -20.35 -14.94 26.59
CA VAL A 111 -18.91 -14.99 26.88
C VAL A 111 -18.65 -14.55 28.32
N GLY A 112 -17.98 -15.40 29.10
CA GLY A 112 -17.52 -15.15 30.46
C GLY A 112 -16.34 -14.17 30.54
N GLU A 113 -15.64 -14.15 31.67
CA GLU A 113 -14.39 -13.42 31.85
C GLU A 113 -13.21 -14.27 31.37
N LEU A 114 -12.06 -13.64 31.04
CA LEU A 114 -10.88 -14.38 30.56
C LEU A 114 -10.44 -15.49 31.54
N ALA A 115 -10.64 -15.28 32.85
CA ALA A 115 -10.30 -16.24 33.89
C ALA A 115 -11.14 -17.54 33.83
N ASP A 116 -12.28 -17.53 33.16
CA ASP A 116 -13.15 -18.70 33.03
C ASP A 116 -12.60 -19.71 32.00
N TYR A 117 -11.60 -19.31 31.20
CA TYR A 117 -11.10 -20.05 30.03
C TYR A 117 -9.65 -20.55 30.21
N GLU A 118 -9.30 -21.08 31.38
CA GLU A 118 -7.93 -21.53 31.68
C GLU A 118 -7.43 -22.62 30.72
N GLN A 119 -8.30 -23.53 30.27
CA GLN A 119 -7.93 -24.62 29.37
C GLN A 119 -7.59 -24.10 27.96
N GLU A 120 -8.39 -23.17 27.46
CA GLU A 120 -8.20 -22.49 26.19
C GLU A 120 -6.92 -21.64 26.24
N ILE A 121 -6.69 -20.92 27.35
CA ILE A 121 -5.45 -20.16 27.57
C ILE A 121 -4.23 -21.08 27.53
N ASN A 122 -4.27 -22.23 28.22
CA ASN A 122 -3.17 -23.18 28.20
C ASN A 122 -2.90 -23.75 26.79
N THR A 123 -3.97 -24.03 26.05
CA THR A 123 -3.89 -24.51 24.65
C THR A 123 -3.25 -23.46 23.75
N ALA A 124 -3.76 -22.21 23.78
CA ALA A 124 -3.23 -21.10 22.99
C ALA A 124 -1.75 -20.78 23.34
N MET A 125 -1.39 -20.78 24.62
CA MET A 125 0.00 -20.59 25.06
C MET A 125 0.93 -21.71 24.57
N THR A 126 0.45 -22.95 24.54
CA THR A 126 1.21 -24.11 24.05
C THR A 126 1.44 -24.02 22.55
N ASN A 127 0.38 -23.75 21.79
CA ASN A 127 0.43 -23.62 20.33
C ASN A 127 1.38 -22.51 19.88
N LYS A 128 1.48 -21.42 20.65
CA LYS A 128 2.38 -20.29 20.35
C LYS A 128 3.75 -20.38 21.00
N ALA A 129 4.07 -21.48 21.70
CA ALA A 129 5.30 -21.64 22.47
C ALA A 129 5.60 -20.43 23.40
N TYR A 130 4.56 -19.84 24.00
CA TYR A 130 4.68 -18.63 24.80
C TYR A 130 5.43 -18.92 26.10
N GLN A 131 6.63 -18.38 26.29
CA GLN A 131 7.41 -18.46 27.54
C GLN A 131 7.50 -19.89 28.11
N THR A 132 7.87 -20.86 27.27
CA THR A 132 7.95 -22.30 27.64
C THR A 132 8.89 -22.60 28.80
N ASN A 133 9.84 -21.70 29.09
CA ASN A 133 10.80 -21.82 30.18
C ASN A 133 10.20 -21.46 31.56
N TRP A 134 8.99 -20.89 31.60
CA TRP A 134 8.32 -20.49 32.84
C TRP A 134 7.35 -21.58 33.32
N LEU A 135 7.11 -21.64 34.64
CA LEU A 135 6.07 -22.51 35.20
C LEU A 135 4.69 -22.13 34.63
N LEU A 136 3.83 -23.14 34.43
CA LEU A 136 2.49 -22.95 33.86
C LEU A 136 1.67 -21.89 34.64
N ALA A 137 1.66 -21.97 35.97
CA ALA A 137 0.97 -21.01 36.83
C ALA A 137 1.48 -19.57 36.61
N THR A 138 2.80 -19.39 36.42
CA THR A 138 3.39 -18.08 36.13
C THR A 138 2.95 -17.53 34.78
N ARG A 139 2.93 -18.38 33.75
CA ARG A 139 2.49 -18.01 32.38
C ARG A 139 1.01 -17.61 32.39
N LEU A 140 0.16 -18.43 33.01
CA LEU A 140 -1.27 -18.22 33.11
C LEU A 140 -1.61 -16.93 33.87
N ALA A 141 -0.99 -16.72 35.04
CA ALA A 141 -1.16 -15.48 35.80
C ALA A 141 -0.79 -14.24 34.99
N LYS A 142 0.26 -14.31 34.16
CA LYS A 142 0.71 -13.17 33.35
C LYS A 142 -0.26 -12.84 32.21
N VAL A 143 -0.81 -13.88 31.55
CA VAL A 143 -1.84 -13.72 30.53
C VAL A 143 -3.13 -13.16 31.13
N LEU A 144 -3.56 -13.65 32.29
CA LEU A 144 -4.74 -13.12 32.98
C LEU A 144 -4.55 -11.66 33.42
N GLU A 145 -3.40 -11.33 34.02
CA GLU A 145 -3.08 -9.99 34.50
C GLU A 145 -3.13 -8.97 33.36
N LEU A 146 -2.44 -9.26 32.25
CA LEU A 146 -2.24 -8.33 31.15
C LEU A 146 -3.32 -8.42 30.07
N GLY A 147 -4.01 -9.56 29.94
CA GLY A 147 -4.99 -9.83 28.89
C GLY A 147 -6.44 -9.52 29.27
N LYS A 148 -6.78 -9.44 30.56
CA LYS A 148 -8.18 -9.33 31.02
C LYS A 148 -8.95 -8.14 30.41
N GLU A 149 -8.35 -6.95 30.38
CA GLU A 149 -9.03 -5.76 29.87
C GLU A 149 -9.15 -5.80 28.34
N TYR A 150 -8.16 -6.41 27.67
CA TYR A 150 -8.22 -6.65 26.23
C TYR A 150 -9.31 -7.66 25.85
N PHE A 151 -9.43 -8.77 26.60
CA PHE A 151 -10.50 -9.75 26.39
C PHE A 151 -11.89 -9.14 26.62
N LYS A 152 -12.08 -8.35 27.69
CA LYS A 152 -13.33 -7.59 27.92
C LYS A 152 -13.65 -6.63 26.79
N PHE A 153 -12.63 -6.02 26.19
CA PHE A 153 -12.82 -5.15 25.05
C PHE A 153 -13.22 -5.93 23.79
N LEU A 154 -12.60 -7.09 23.51
CA LEU A 154 -12.97 -7.94 22.37
C LEU A 154 -14.44 -8.35 22.42
N LYS A 155 -14.98 -8.61 23.62
CA LYS A 155 -16.43 -8.86 23.82
C LYS A 155 -17.33 -7.69 23.38
N ARG A 156 -16.83 -6.46 23.43
CA ARG A 156 -17.60 -5.23 23.19
C ARG A 156 -17.46 -4.71 21.75
N CYS A 157 -16.40 -5.09 21.05
CA CYS A 157 -16.02 -4.46 19.79
C CYS A 157 -15.97 -5.46 18.64
N THR A 158 -16.87 -5.27 17.68
CA THR A 158 -16.87 -6.04 16.43
C THR A 158 -16.22 -5.28 15.27
N THR A 159 -16.01 -3.95 15.38
CA THR A 159 -15.51 -3.12 14.26
C THR A 159 -14.39 -2.13 14.61
N GLU A 160 -13.96 -2.04 15.87
CA GLU A 160 -13.00 -1.02 16.32
C GLU A 160 -11.53 -1.48 16.24
N THR A 161 -10.61 -0.58 15.90
CA THR A 161 -9.18 -0.89 15.82
C THR A 161 -8.48 -0.56 17.14
N VAL A 162 -8.09 -1.59 17.90
CA VAL A 162 -7.37 -1.42 19.18
C VAL A 162 -5.91 -1.05 18.95
N LEU A 163 -5.43 -0.04 19.68
CA LEU A 163 -4.04 0.40 19.61
C LEU A 163 -3.26 -0.04 20.85
N THR A 164 -2.02 -0.49 20.66
CA THR A 164 -1.02 -0.56 21.73
C THR A 164 -0.53 0.84 22.07
N THR A 165 0.06 1.03 23.26
CA THR A 165 0.72 2.31 23.61
C THR A 165 1.79 2.70 22.59
N LYS A 166 2.54 1.71 22.07
CA LYS A 166 3.56 1.93 21.04
C LYS A 166 2.95 2.42 19.73
N GLU A 167 1.87 1.81 19.27
CA GLU A 167 1.18 2.21 18.04
C GLU A 167 0.55 3.59 18.18
N TYR A 168 -0.07 3.88 19.32
CA TYR A 168 -0.63 5.22 19.58
C TYR A 168 0.45 6.30 19.55
N ALA A 169 1.58 6.08 20.24
CA ALA A 169 2.71 7.00 20.23
C ALA A 169 3.30 7.19 18.81
N LEU A 170 3.44 6.09 18.06
CA LEU A 170 3.90 6.11 16.66
C LEU A 170 2.98 6.96 15.78
N ILE A 171 1.66 6.73 15.85
CA ILE A 171 0.66 7.45 15.08
C ILE A 171 0.71 8.95 15.39
N LEU A 172 0.75 9.30 16.69
CA LEU A 172 0.83 10.70 17.12
C LEU A 172 2.10 11.38 16.59
N ALA A 173 3.25 10.72 16.70
CA ALA A 173 4.53 11.26 16.23
C ALA A 173 4.54 11.48 14.71
N CYS A 174 4.11 10.48 13.93
CA CYS A 174 3.97 10.61 12.48
C CYS A 174 3.00 11.74 12.10
N ALA A 175 1.82 11.79 12.75
CA ALA A 175 0.81 12.79 12.44
C ALA A 175 1.23 14.21 12.84
N ALA A 176 1.97 14.37 13.94
CA ALA A 176 2.57 15.65 14.33
C ALA A 176 3.59 16.11 13.27
N SER A 177 4.47 15.21 12.82
CA SER A 177 5.46 15.52 11.79
C SER A 177 4.83 15.96 10.47
N VAL A 178 3.78 15.26 10.01
CA VAL A 178 3.03 15.65 8.79
C VAL A 178 2.36 17.01 8.96
N ARG A 179 1.89 17.37 10.16
CA ARG A 179 1.29 18.69 10.45
C ARG A 179 2.31 19.82 10.44
N VAL A 180 3.56 19.55 10.81
CA VAL A 180 4.63 20.56 10.88
C VAL A 180 5.24 20.82 9.49
N ASP A 181 5.37 19.79 8.65
CA ASP A 181 5.87 19.99 7.29
C ASP A 181 4.85 20.73 6.43
N ARG A 182 5.26 21.90 5.91
CA ARG A 182 4.39 22.82 5.16
C ARG A 182 3.74 22.16 3.93
N PHE A 183 4.50 21.34 3.19
CA PHE A 183 4.00 20.74 1.95
C PHE A 183 3.16 19.50 2.24
N ALA A 184 3.59 18.66 3.18
CA ALA A 184 2.85 17.48 3.60
C ALA A 184 1.50 17.88 4.21
N LYS A 185 1.46 18.86 5.12
CA LYS A 185 0.22 19.40 5.67
C LYS A 185 -0.74 19.85 4.57
N LYS A 186 -0.23 20.64 3.61
CA LYS A 186 -1.04 21.13 2.48
C LYS A 186 -1.60 20.00 1.62
N LEU A 187 -0.81 18.97 1.39
CA LEU A 187 -1.22 17.83 0.57
C LEU A 187 -2.17 16.89 1.30
N MET A 188 -2.00 16.70 2.61
CA MET A 188 -2.63 15.61 3.39
C MET A 188 -3.69 16.06 4.40
N LEU A 189 -3.72 17.33 4.81
CA LEU A 189 -4.52 17.73 5.98
C LEU A 189 -5.35 18.99 5.76
N ASP A 190 -4.95 19.89 4.86
CA ASP A 190 -5.71 21.10 4.60
C ASP A 190 -7.11 20.73 4.05
N SER A 191 -8.13 20.92 4.88
CA SER A 191 -9.56 20.73 4.57
C SER A 191 -10.17 21.99 3.97
N GLU A 192 -9.59 23.17 4.23
CA GLU A 192 -9.95 24.45 3.61
C GLU A 192 -9.34 24.60 2.22
N LEU A 193 -9.68 23.62 1.40
CA LEU A 193 -9.45 23.67 -0.02
C LEU A 193 -10.25 24.86 -0.57
N GLY A 194 -9.56 25.85 -1.16
CA GLY A 194 -10.18 27.08 -1.65
C GLY A 194 -11.39 26.81 -2.56
N LYS A 195 -12.33 27.77 -2.68
CA LYS A 195 -13.62 27.57 -3.36
C LYS A 195 -13.50 26.76 -4.67
N GLY A 196 -14.24 25.65 -4.75
CA GLY A 196 -14.24 24.75 -5.91
C GLY A 196 -13.15 23.67 -5.88
N MET A 197 -12.50 23.47 -4.74
CA MET A 197 -11.55 22.38 -4.51
C MET A 197 -12.18 21.33 -3.58
N GLU A 198 -11.88 20.06 -3.81
CA GLU A 198 -12.39 18.91 -3.03
C GLU A 198 -11.23 17.93 -2.74
N ALA A 199 -11.21 17.32 -1.55
CA ALA A 199 -10.29 16.25 -1.19
C ALA A 199 -11.10 15.00 -0.89
N LEU A 200 -10.77 13.91 -1.56
CA LEU A 200 -11.34 12.59 -1.33
C LEU A 200 -10.23 11.70 -0.77
N ASN A 201 -10.45 11.14 0.42
CA ASN A 201 -9.51 10.22 1.05
C ASN A 201 -9.96 8.77 0.80
N GLU A 202 -9.00 7.84 0.71
CA GLU A 202 -9.24 6.40 0.60
C GLU A 202 -10.23 6.02 -0.52
N GLN A 203 -10.19 6.77 -1.62
CA GLN A 203 -11.14 6.64 -2.72
C GLN A 203 -10.90 5.34 -3.49
N GLU A 204 -11.87 4.43 -3.40
CA GLU A 204 -11.93 3.23 -4.22
C GLU A 204 -12.46 3.57 -5.61
N ILE A 205 -11.76 3.07 -6.64
CA ILE A 205 -12.08 3.31 -8.05
C ILE A 205 -11.97 1.99 -8.79
N TYR A 206 -13.06 1.59 -9.43
CA TYR A 206 -13.11 0.47 -10.35
C TYR A 206 -13.14 0.99 -11.78
N PHE A 207 -12.26 0.47 -12.63
CA PHE A 207 -12.11 0.94 -14.00
C PHE A 207 -11.64 -0.18 -14.91
N ASN A 208 -11.72 0.04 -16.22
CA ASN A 208 -11.25 -0.94 -17.20
C ASN A 208 -10.02 -0.41 -17.93
N ILE A 209 -9.04 -1.27 -18.14
CA ILE A 209 -7.97 -1.02 -19.12
C ILE A 209 -8.28 -1.86 -20.35
N SER A 210 -8.52 -1.19 -21.48
CA SER A 210 -8.70 -1.86 -22.77
C SER A 210 -7.35 -2.29 -23.34
N LEU A 211 -7.25 -3.55 -23.72
CA LEU A 211 -6.15 -4.09 -24.52
C LEU A 211 -6.39 -3.80 -26.01
N PRO A 212 -5.37 -3.93 -26.88
CA PRO A 212 -5.52 -3.75 -28.33
C PRO A 212 -6.59 -4.64 -28.98
N SER A 213 -6.89 -5.80 -28.39
CA SER A 213 -7.93 -6.74 -28.81
C SER A 213 -9.34 -6.37 -28.32
N GLU A 214 -9.55 -5.15 -27.82
CA GLU A 214 -10.77 -4.67 -27.14
C GLU A 214 -11.16 -5.44 -25.86
N ILE A 215 -10.33 -6.40 -25.43
CA ILE A 215 -10.48 -7.08 -24.15
C ILE A 215 -10.34 -6.05 -23.03
N LYS A 216 -11.36 -5.96 -22.17
CA LYS A 216 -11.35 -5.09 -20.99
C LYS A 216 -10.82 -5.86 -19.80
N ILE A 217 -9.74 -5.34 -19.21
CA ILE A 217 -9.21 -5.85 -17.95
C ILE A 217 -9.82 -5.05 -16.80
N PRO A 218 -10.64 -5.68 -15.93
CA PRO A 218 -11.20 -5.00 -14.77
C PRO A 218 -10.10 -4.71 -13.76
N CYS A 219 -9.99 -3.44 -13.38
CA CYS A 219 -9.01 -2.92 -12.46
C CYS A 219 -9.67 -2.26 -11.26
N LYS A 220 -8.98 -2.29 -10.11
CA LYS A 220 -9.36 -1.57 -8.90
C LYS A 220 -8.16 -0.81 -8.35
N ALA A 221 -8.41 0.38 -7.83
CA ALA A 221 -7.42 1.18 -7.12
C ALA A 221 -8.06 1.78 -5.88
N LYS A 222 -7.28 1.88 -4.80
CA LYS A 222 -7.63 2.66 -3.61
C LYS A 222 -6.58 3.75 -3.47
N LEU A 223 -7.00 4.99 -3.69
CA LEU A 223 -6.11 6.16 -3.61
C LEU A 223 -6.16 6.68 -2.18
N ASP A 224 -5.00 6.84 -1.54
CA ASP A 224 -4.89 7.45 -0.21
C ASP A 224 -5.57 8.83 -0.22
N ARG A 225 -5.22 9.68 -1.21
CA ARG A 225 -5.85 10.99 -1.37
C ARG A 225 -5.90 11.49 -2.81
N LEU A 226 -7.08 11.95 -3.22
CA LEU A 226 -7.36 12.56 -4.51
C LEU A 226 -7.80 14.02 -4.29
N LEU A 227 -7.04 14.96 -4.85
CA LEU A 227 -7.32 16.39 -4.80
C LEU A 227 -7.96 16.83 -6.11
N LEU A 228 -9.10 17.48 -6.05
CA LEU A 228 -9.85 17.95 -7.21
C LEU A 228 -9.91 19.47 -7.20
N ASN A 229 -9.76 20.07 -8.38
CA ASN A 229 -10.05 21.47 -8.65
C ASN A 229 -11.13 21.52 -9.73
N HIS A 230 -12.38 21.70 -9.32
CA HIS A 230 -13.52 21.72 -10.24
C HIS A 230 -13.53 22.95 -11.14
N ALA A 231 -13.02 24.09 -10.65
CA ALA A 231 -12.95 25.33 -11.43
C ALA A 231 -11.98 25.20 -12.63
N ARG A 232 -10.85 24.54 -12.43
CA ARG A 232 -9.82 24.32 -13.47
C ARG A 232 -9.95 22.98 -14.18
N LYS A 233 -10.89 22.12 -13.74
CA LYS A 233 -10.99 20.72 -14.14
C LYS A 233 -9.63 20.02 -14.08
N THR A 234 -8.99 20.07 -12.91
CA THR A 234 -7.72 19.36 -12.67
C THR A 234 -7.81 18.45 -11.48
N PHE A 235 -7.02 17.38 -11.47
CA PHE A 235 -6.87 16.51 -10.31
C PHE A 235 -5.40 16.27 -9.98
N ALA A 236 -5.11 16.00 -8.71
CA ALA A 236 -3.81 15.52 -8.27
C ALA A 236 -3.97 14.28 -7.38
N VAL A 237 -3.02 13.35 -7.52
CA VAL A 237 -2.97 12.13 -6.70
C VAL A 237 -1.88 12.31 -5.65
N VAL A 238 -2.20 12.01 -4.40
CA VAL A 238 -1.25 12.00 -3.28
C VAL A 238 -1.28 10.61 -2.65
N ASP A 239 -0.10 10.03 -2.49
CA ASP A 239 0.10 8.73 -1.86
C ASP A 239 0.96 8.91 -0.60
N LEU A 240 0.53 8.34 0.52
CA LEU A 240 1.23 8.36 1.79
C LEU A 240 2.12 7.12 1.87
N LYS A 241 3.34 7.30 2.35
CA LYS A 241 4.26 6.21 2.61
C LYS A 241 4.86 6.35 3.98
N THR A 242 5.03 5.21 4.63
CA THR A 242 5.80 5.13 5.87
C THR A 242 7.10 4.38 5.61
N THR A 243 8.18 4.76 6.30
CA THR A 243 9.51 4.15 6.10
C THR A 243 10.24 3.94 7.42
N GLY A 244 10.96 2.83 7.56
CA GLY A 244 11.92 2.63 8.64
C GLY A 244 13.29 3.28 8.35
N LYS A 245 13.55 3.68 7.11
CA LYS A 245 14.78 4.33 6.67
C LYS A 245 14.61 5.84 6.61
N SER A 246 15.72 6.56 6.44
CA SER A 246 15.69 8.01 6.23
C SER A 246 14.75 8.39 5.08
N VAL A 247 13.93 9.44 5.23
CA VAL A 247 13.14 9.98 4.11
C VAL A 247 14.02 10.40 2.94
N LEU A 248 15.30 10.70 3.18
CA LEU A 248 16.28 11.03 2.13
C LEU A 248 16.59 9.84 1.21
N ASP A 249 16.36 8.62 1.65
CA ASP A 249 16.61 7.41 0.86
C ASP A 249 15.41 7.04 -0.03
N PHE A 250 14.26 7.70 0.13
CA PHE A 250 13.07 7.41 -0.67
C PHE A 250 13.30 7.48 -2.19
N PRO A 251 14.05 8.46 -2.75
CA PRO A 251 14.36 8.47 -4.18
C PRO A 251 15.14 7.23 -4.65
N LYS A 252 16.00 6.65 -3.80
CA LYS A 252 16.79 5.46 -4.15
C LYS A 252 15.91 4.22 -4.25
N SER A 253 14.94 4.08 -3.34
CA SER A 253 14.03 2.94 -3.31
C SER A 253 12.78 3.13 -4.19
N PHE A 254 12.59 4.31 -4.78
CA PHE A 254 11.40 4.66 -5.55
C PHE A 254 11.11 3.68 -6.70
N PHE A 255 12.13 3.37 -7.49
CA PHE A 255 12.02 2.43 -8.60
C PHE A 255 12.13 0.97 -8.14
N GLU A 256 12.81 0.71 -7.03
CA GLU A 256 12.92 -0.63 -6.45
C GLU A 256 11.52 -1.16 -6.07
N TYR A 257 10.67 -0.29 -5.54
CA TYR A 257 9.30 -0.63 -5.14
C TYR A 257 8.23 -0.29 -6.19
N ASP A 258 8.62 0.03 -7.42
CA ASP A 258 7.71 0.38 -8.54
C ASP A 258 6.69 1.48 -8.19
N TYR A 259 7.11 2.48 -7.41
CA TYR A 259 6.25 3.62 -7.07
C TYR A 259 5.93 4.51 -8.28
N ASP A 260 6.77 4.48 -9.32
CA ASP A 260 6.48 5.04 -10.63
C ASP A 260 5.27 4.36 -11.29
N ARG A 261 5.21 3.03 -11.24
CA ARG A 261 4.08 2.24 -11.75
C ARG A 261 2.83 2.48 -10.92
N GLN A 262 2.94 2.48 -9.59
CA GLN A 262 1.83 2.72 -8.67
C GLN A 262 1.14 4.06 -8.95
N ILE A 263 1.91 5.15 -8.96
CA ILE A 263 1.34 6.49 -9.10
C ILE A 263 0.77 6.73 -10.50
N ALA A 264 1.36 6.11 -11.53
CA ALA A 264 0.83 6.11 -12.89
C ALA A 264 -0.51 5.37 -12.98
N PHE A 265 -0.61 4.21 -12.35
CA PHE A 265 -1.86 3.43 -12.27
C PHE A 265 -2.96 4.21 -11.56
N TYR A 266 -2.64 4.86 -10.43
CA TYR A 266 -3.60 5.71 -9.70
C TYR A 266 -4.03 6.95 -10.48
N ALA A 267 -3.10 7.59 -11.20
CA ALA A 267 -3.46 8.69 -12.09
C ALA A 267 -4.41 8.25 -13.22
N LYS A 268 -4.22 7.02 -13.75
CA LYS A 268 -5.13 6.43 -14.75
C LYS A 268 -6.51 6.13 -14.14
N ALA A 269 -6.56 5.59 -12.92
CA ALA A 269 -7.80 5.35 -12.19
C ALA A 269 -8.57 6.67 -11.96
N ALA A 270 -7.92 7.70 -11.42
CA ALA A 270 -8.53 9.02 -11.23
C ALA A 270 -9.02 9.64 -12.55
N LYS A 271 -8.26 9.50 -13.64
CA LYS A 271 -8.67 9.95 -14.98
C LYS A 271 -9.91 9.22 -15.49
N SER A 272 -10.08 7.94 -15.17
CA SER A 272 -11.28 7.19 -15.56
C SER A 272 -12.55 7.67 -14.85
N LEU A 273 -12.42 8.09 -13.58
CA LEU A 273 -13.52 8.65 -12.81
C LEU A 273 -13.82 10.11 -13.20
N TYR A 274 -12.79 10.87 -13.59
CA TYR A 274 -12.88 12.27 -14.01
C TYR A 274 -12.32 12.47 -15.43
N PRO A 275 -13.03 11.98 -16.47
CA PRO A 275 -12.53 11.97 -17.85
C PRO A 275 -12.28 13.37 -18.43
N ASP A 276 -13.01 14.40 -17.96
CA ASP A 276 -12.82 15.78 -18.40
C ASP A 276 -11.69 16.52 -17.67
N TYR A 277 -11.09 15.91 -16.65
CA TYR A 277 -10.09 16.57 -15.82
C TYR A 277 -8.68 16.24 -16.29
N SER A 278 -7.76 17.20 -16.14
CA SER A 278 -6.35 17.01 -16.44
C SER A 278 -5.51 16.79 -15.17
N LEU A 279 -4.49 15.94 -15.27
CA LEU A 279 -3.58 15.70 -14.15
C LEU A 279 -2.71 16.94 -13.90
N SER A 280 -2.87 17.55 -12.72
CA SER A 280 -2.07 18.69 -12.26
C SER A 280 -0.81 18.28 -11.49
N GLY A 281 -0.79 17.11 -10.86
CA GLY A 281 0.38 16.64 -10.13
C GLY A 281 0.20 15.27 -9.48
N CYS A 282 1.33 14.61 -9.22
CA CYS A 282 1.38 13.38 -8.45
C CYS A 282 2.42 13.56 -7.34
N TYR A 283 2.06 13.17 -6.13
CA TYR A 283 2.87 13.44 -4.95
C TYR A 283 2.98 12.20 -4.05
N PHE A 284 4.12 12.08 -3.40
CA PHE A 284 4.31 11.17 -2.27
C PHE A 284 4.57 11.98 -1.02
N VAL A 285 3.86 11.68 0.06
CA VAL A 285 4.21 12.16 1.39
C VAL A 285 4.81 11.01 2.15
N VAL A 286 6.07 11.13 2.54
CA VAL A 286 6.81 10.04 3.17
C VAL A 286 7.14 10.44 4.60
N VAL A 287 6.80 9.59 5.56
CA VAL A 287 7.07 9.79 6.99
C VAL A 287 7.89 8.64 7.56
N GLU A 288 8.94 8.97 8.30
CA GLU A 288 9.73 8.01 9.07
C GLU A 288 8.90 7.43 10.23
N LYS A 289 9.03 6.13 10.49
CA LYS A 289 8.40 5.43 11.63
C LYS A 289 9.30 5.28 12.85
N GLN A 290 10.54 5.75 12.75
CA GLN A 290 11.54 5.65 13.82
C GLN A 290 12.48 6.85 13.78
N GLY A 291 13.21 7.06 14.86
CA GLY A 291 14.08 8.23 15.01
C GLY A 291 13.26 9.50 15.22
N GLU A 292 13.52 10.52 14.39
CA GLU A 292 12.90 11.85 14.51
C GLU A 292 11.53 11.95 13.80
N PHE A 293 11.03 10.85 13.22
CA PHE A 293 9.77 10.80 12.47
C PHE A 293 9.70 11.84 11.35
N ARG A 294 10.81 12.15 10.68
CA ARG A 294 10.84 13.23 9.69
C ARG A 294 9.87 12.94 8.55
N THR A 295 9.22 14.01 8.08
CA THR A 295 8.31 13.96 6.94
C THR A 295 8.93 14.70 5.76
N ARG A 296 8.67 14.21 4.55
CA ARG A 296 8.98 14.94 3.32
C ARG A 296 7.95 14.67 2.24
N ALA A 297 7.53 15.74 1.56
CA ALA A 297 6.75 15.65 0.34
C ALA A 297 7.67 15.58 -0.89
N PHE A 298 7.36 14.68 -1.81
CA PHE A 298 8.02 14.51 -3.10
C PHE A 298 7.01 14.72 -4.21
N THR A 299 7.42 15.42 -5.27
CA THR A 299 6.65 15.53 -6.51
C THR A 299 7.20 14.55 -7.53
N VAL A 300 6.32 13.95 -8.31
CA VAL A 300 6.70 13.05 -9.41
C VAL A 300 6.58 13.83 -10.72
N ASP A 301 7.64 13.86 -11.52
CA ASP A 301 7.63 14.54 -12.80
C ASP A 301 6.85 13.74 -13.88
N ARG A 302 6.43 14.43 -14.95
CA ARG A 302 5.63 13.83 -16.02
C ARG A 302 6.33 12.70 -16.77
N LYS A 303 7.67 12.74 -16.90
CA LYS A 303 8.43 11.67 -17.55
C LYS A 303 8.41 10.40 -16.70
N THR A 304 8.55 10.54 -15.39
CA THR A 304 8.47 9.42 -14.44
C THR A 304 7.06 8.80 -14.41
N ILE A 305 6.01 9.62 -14.47
CA ILE A 305 4.62 9.11 -14.62
C ILE A 305 4.44 8.37 -15.95
N LYS A 306 4.95 8.92 -17.05
CA LYS A 306 4.92 8.27 -18.36
C LYS A 306 5.66 6.93 -18.34
N HIS A 307 6.83 6.88 -17.71
CA HIS A 307 7.60 5.64 -17.53
C HIS A 307 6.79 4.55 -16.82
N GLY A 308 6.09 4.90 -15.73
CA GLY A 308 5.18 3.98 -15.05
C GLY A 308 4.02 3.49 -15.95
N LEU A 309 3.43 4.37 -16.76
CA LEU A 309 2.41 3.97 -17.75
C LEU A 309 2.98 3.06 -18.83
N ASP A 310 4.18 3.34 -19.33
CA ASP A 310 4.84 2.54 -20.35
C ASP A 310 5.17 1.13 -19.80
N LYS A 311 5.58 1.01 -18.52
CA LYS A 311 5.70 -0.29 -17.82
C LYS A 311 4.38 -1.07 -17.82
N ILE A 312 3.27 -0.43 -17.41
CA ILE A 312 1.94 -1.07 -17.38
C ILE A 312 1.54 -1.55 -18.78
N ASN A 313 1.69 -0.67 -19.78
CA ASN A 313 1.33 -0.99 -21.16
C ASN A 313 2.18 -2.15 -21.71
N LYS A 314 3.48 -2.19 -21.42
CA LYS A 314 4.36 -3.29 -21.84
C LYS A 314 3.90 -4.62 -21.24
N LEU A 315 3.63 -4.66 -19.93
CA LEU A 315 3.14 -5.86 -19.25
C LEU A 315 1.81 -6.33 -19.84
N LEU A 316 0.85 -5.41 -19.99
CA LEU A 316 -0.45 -5.72 -20.57
C LEU A 316 -0.37 -6.16 -22.05
N ALA A 317 0.55 -5.61 -22.83
CA ALA A 317 0.80 -6.05 -24.20
C ALA A 317 1.30 -7.50 -24.24
N THR A 318 2.23 -7.88 -23.35
CA THR A 318 2.66 -9.28 -23.20
C THR A 318 1.47 -10.19 -22.89
N TYR A 319 0.63 -9.80 -21.93
CA TYR A 319 -0.56 -10.58 -21.59
C TYR A 319 -1.57 -10.67 -22.74
N ALA A 320 -1.77 -9.59 -23.50
CA ALA A 320 -2.63 -9.57 -24.69
C ALA A 320 -2.14 -10.56 -25.77
N THR A 321 -0.82 -10.62 -25.99
CA THR A 321 -0.22 -11.60 -26.91
C THR A 321 -0.49 -13.04 -26.45
N CYS A 322 -0.31 -13.32 -25.16
CA CYS A 322 -0.61 -14.64 -24.58
C CYS A 322 -2.07 -15.04 -24.77
N LEU A 323 -3.00 -14.09 -24.53
CA LEU A 323 -4.43 -14.32 -24.79
C LEU A 323 -4.71 -14.65 -26.26
N SER A 324 -4.07 -13.94 -27.20
CA SER A 324 -4.28 -14.15 -28.64
C SER A 324 -3.71 -15.47 -29.17
N THR A 325 -2.61 -15.94 -28.57
CA THR A 325 -1.89 -17.15 -29.02
C THR A 325 -2.31 -18.40 -28.27
N GLY A 326 -2.98 -18.25 -27.12
CA GLY A 326 -3.24 -19.34 -26.17
C GLY A 326 -1.97 -19.82 -25.44
N SER A 327 -0.81 -19.20 -25.69
CA SER A 327 0.45 -19.56 -25.04
C SER A 327 0.76 -18.63 -23.88
N PHE A 328 0.72 -19.21 -22.68
CA PHE A 328 1.10 -18.53 -21.43
C PHE A 328 2.47 -19.01 -20.91
N VAL A 329 3.11 -19.93 -21.65
CA VAL A 329 4.44 -20.46 -21.36
C VAL A 329 5.51 -19.38 -21.58
N TYR A 330 6.59 -19.49 -20.83
CA TYR A 330 7.65 -18.50 -20.59
C TYR A 330 8.40 -17.99 -21.85
N GLU A 331 9.17 -16.92 -21.61
CA GLU A 331 9.94 -16.00 -22.45
C GLU A 331 10.58 -16.51 -23.75
N PRO A 332 10.66 -15.68 -24.81
CA PRO A 332 11.70 -15.82 -25.82
C PRO A 332 13.08 -15.62 -25.15
N GLY A 333 13.97 -16.63 -25.16
CA GLY A 333 15.40 -16.45 -24.85
C GLY A 333 15.98 -17.16 -23.62
N TYR A 334 15.31 -18.15 -23.04
CA TYR A 334 15.90 -19.01 -21.98
C TYR A 334 16.52 -20.32 -22.48
N ASP A 335 16.60 -20.51 -23.80
CA ASP A 335 17.42 -21.56 -24.42
C ASP A 335 18.93 -21.21 -24.38
N ASP A 336 19.28 -20.02 -23.88
CA ASP A 336 20.65 -19.56 -23.73
C ASP A 336 21.26 -20.00 -22.39
N PHE A 337 22.41 -20.68 -22.45
CA PHE A 337 23.24 -20.95 -21.29
C PHE A 337 23.95 -19.66 -20.87
N TYR A 338 23.59 -19.13 -19.70
CA TYR A 338 24.39 -18.08 -19.07
C TYR A 338 25.57 -18.71 -18.34
N VAL A 339 26.78 -18.46 -18.82
CA VAL A 339 28.00 -18.82 -18.10
C VAL A 339 28.16 -17.85 -16.93
N ILE A 340 28.11 -18.37 -15.70
CA ILE A 340 28.49 -17.58 -14.53
C ILE A 340 30.02 -17.58 -14.46
N ASP A 341 30.64 -16.52 -14.99
CA ASP A 341 32.06 -16.27 -14.76
C ASP A 341 32.26 -15.65 -13.38
N LEU A 342 32.71 -16.47 -12.42
CA LEU A 342 32.99 -16.03 -11.05
C LEU A 342 34.23 -15.13 -10.94
N SER A 343 35.02 -15.01 -12.02
CA SER A 343 36.14 -14.07 -12.11
C SER A 343 35.72 -12.69 -12.64
N MET A 344 34.52 -12.60 -13.21
CA MET A 344 33.96 -11.38 -13.76
C MET A 344 33.39 -10.52 -12.64
N ASP A 345 33.79 -9.25 -12.60
CA ASP A 345 33.27 -8.31 -11.62
C ASP A 345 31.80 -7.96 -11.93
N ARG A 346 31.09 -7.50 -10.90
CA ARG A 346 29.65 -7.21 -10.96
C ARG A 346 29.27 -6.19 -12.04
N GLU A 347 30.13 -5.22 -12.35
CA GLU A 347 29.84 -4.20 -13.36
C GLU A 347 29.88 -4.78 -14.76
N THR A 348 30.90 -5.59 -15.05
CA THR A 348 31.05 -6.29 -16.33
C THR A 348 29.90 -7.27 -16.56
N ALA A 349 29.52 -8.04 -15.54
CA ALA A 349 28.40 -8.98 -15.60
C ALA A 349 27.06 -8.31 -15.93
N LEU A 350 26.79 -7.14 -15.33
CA LEU A 350 25.55 -6.41 -15.57
C LEU A 350 25.49 -5.85 -17.00
N GLN A 351 26.59 -5.31 -17.52
CA GLN A 351 26.66 -4.81 -18.90
C GLN A 351 26.41 -5.90 -19.95
N GLU A 352 26.99 -7.10 -19.78
CA GLU A 352 26.82 -8.21 -20.73
C GLU A 352 25.38 -8.74 -20.76
N MET A 353 24.68 -8.70 -19.63
CA MET A 353 23.26 -9.05 -19.56
C MET A 353 22.32 -7.95 -20.11
N GLY A 354 22.86 -6.87 -20.67
CA GLY A 354 22.09 -5.72 -21.14
C GLY A 354 21.44 -4.92 -20.01
N ILE A 355 21.91 -5.10 -18.77
CA ILE A 355 21.44 -4.42 -17.57
C ILE A 355 22.40 -3.27 -17.28
N ASP A 356 22.00 -2.04 -17.62
CA ASP A 356 22.82 -0.85 -17.34
C ASP A 356 23.11 -0.73 -15.82
N PRO A 357 24.36 -0.90 -15.36
CA PRO A 357 24.71 -0.84 -13.94
C PRO A 357 24.55 0.57 -13.36
N TYR A 358 24.42 1.59 -14.21
CA TYR A 358 24.31 3.00 -13.85
C TYR A 358 22.91 3.59 -14.09
N ARG A 359 21.88 2.75 -14.29
CA ARG A 359 20.49 3.22 -14.45
C ARG A 359 19.85 3.81 -13.18
N GLN A 360 20.64 4.13 -12.16
CA GLN A 360 20.27 5.03 -11.07
C GLN A 360 20.85 6.44 -11.33
N PHE A 361 19.95 7.36 -11.67
CA PHE A 361 20.12 8.82 -11.57
C PHE A 361 21.24 9.48 -12.40
N TYR A 362 20.91 9.79 -13.66
CA TYR A 362 21.30 11.09 -14.23
C TYR A 362 20.11 11.71 -14.98
N MET A 363 19.31 12.49 -14.24
CA MET A 363 18.56 13.59 -14.82
C MET A 363 18.81 14.86 -13.99
N GLY A 364 19.64 15.76 -14.54
CA GLY A 364 19.52 17.20 -14.26
C GLY A 364 20.65 17.89 -13.50
N ARG A 365 21.84 18.03 -14.09
CA ARG A 365 22.50 19.34 -14.12
C ARG A 365 22.63 19.77 -15.57
N LYS A 366 21.80 20.72 -15.99
CA LYS A 366 22.07 21.50 -17.21
C LYS A 366 23.33 22.32 -16.97
N GLN A 367 24.27 22.18 -17.91
CA GLN A 367 25.39 23.05 -18.23
C GLN A 367 25.23 24.51 -17.78
N THR A 368 26.27 25.02 -17.13
CA THR A 368 26.91 26.30 -17.50
C THR A 368 28.39 26.25 -17.15
N HIS A 369 29.22 26.75 -18.07
CA HIS A 369 30.66 27.01 -18.03
C HIS A 369 31.62 25.90 -18.47
N LYS A 370 31.76 25.77 -19.79
CA LYS A 370 33.07 25.59 -20.42
C LYS A 370 33.14 26.39 -21.71
N GLU A 371 33.39 27.69 -21.56
CA GLU A 371 34.01 28.58 -22.54
C GLU A 371 34.63 29.72 -21.71
N GLU A 372 35.82 30.17 -22.09
CA GLU A 372 36.76 31.03 -21.32
C GLU A 372 37.76 30.30 -20.39
N LYS A 373 38.59 29.43 -20.96
CA LYS A 373 40.02 29.40 -20.62
C LYS A 373 40.84 29.46 -21.90
N GLU A 374 40.95 30.66 -22.45
CA GLU A 374 42.03 31.05 -23.37
C GLU A 374 42.14 32.58 -23.41
N LYS A 375 42.56 33.16 -22.29
CA LYS A 375 43.28 34.44 -22.24
C LYS A 375 43.80 34.66 -20.82
N GLN A 376 45.11 34.97 -20.75
CA GLN A 376 45.86 35.44 -19.59
C GLN A 376 46.37 34.36 -18.62
N ILE A 377 47.41 33.65 -19.06
CA ILE A 377 48.64 33.57 -18.25
C ILE A 377 49.55 34.68 -18.78
N LYS A 378 49.58 35.79 -18.04
CA LYS A 378 50.74 36.66 -17.85
C LYS A 378 50.87 36.88 -16.35
#